data_AF-A0A2E6HVZ1-F1
#
_entry.id   AF-A0A2E6HVZ1-F1
#
_cell.length_a   1.000
_cell.length_b   1.000
_cell.length_c   1.000
_cell.angle_alpha   90.00
_cell.angle_beta   90.00
_cell.angle_gamma   90.00
#
_symmetry.space_group_name_H-M   'P 1'
#
loop_
_entity.id
_entity.type
_entity.pdbx_description
1 polymer ?
#
loop_
_entity_poly.entity_id
_entity_poly.type
_entity_poly.pdbx_seq_one_letter_code
_entity_poly.pdbx_strand_id
1 'polypeptide(L)'
;MPLSQHMARIDFLGTGNAFLPQGRMHALALVDGSVLVDTPPTVLAQLRRCGASPGDLKHVLITHWHADHTFGFPFLLLERKYISDPDFKSVLNVHLRPGGREFLGDLCKKGFPGSLEESLDERVLWSESEAGSLEGTDWSFERFAVKHVEETDPHGYELIHSSGFRFLHCGDSGPCEEIDERAGRCQVVLLEMGIPDFVESPHHHTPSDVVAFSERHPHTLVLVTHNYSSAKGEESGFPIPELPKSIVQIEDGDSLIIDSDGSISMQINS
;
A
#
# COMPACT_ATOMS: atom_id res chain seq x y z
N MET A 1 7.99 -18.53 -21.54
CA MET A 1 8.23 -17.98 -20.19
C MET A 1 7.91 -19.08 -19.20
N PRO A 2 8.64 -19.25 -18.09
CA PRO A 2 8.15 -20.17 -17.07
C PRO A 2 6.80 -19.63 -16.58
N LEU A 3 5.80 -20.51 -16.50
CA LEU A 3 4.51 -20.21 -15.88
C LEU A 3 4.81 -19.61 -14.49
N SER A 4 4.20 -18.47 -14.14
CA SER A 4 4.27 -17.98 -12.76
C SER A 4 3.81 -19.12 -11.86
N GLN A 5 4.63 -19.48 -10.86
CA GLN A 5 4.29 -20.59 -9.95
C GLN A 5 3.05 -20.28 -9.10
N HIS A 6 2.69 -18.99 -8.99
CA HIS A 6 1.55 -18.46 -8.24
C HIS A 6 0.59 -17.72 -9.17
N MET A 7 -0.67 -17.66 -8.75
CA MET A 7 -1.76 -16.92 -9.40
C MET A 7 -1.62 -15.41 -9.18
N ALA A 8 -1.28 -14.99 -7.96
CA ALA A 8 -1.02 -13.60 -7.64
C ALA A 8 -0.02 -13.46 -6.49
N ARG A 9 0.64 -12.31 -6.40
CA ARG A 9 1.63 -11.95 -5.38
C ARG A 9 1.46 -10.51 -4.94
N ILE A 10 1.50 -10.28 -3.63
CA ILE A 10 1.52 -8.94 -3.03
C ILE A 10 2.78 -8.81 -2.20
N ASP A 11 3.69 -7.93 -2.61
CA ASP A 11 4.93 -7.64 -1.90
C ASP A 11 4.75 -6.42 -0.99
N PHE A 12 5.10 -6.55 0.29
CA PHE A 12 5.04 -5.44 1.25
C PHE A 12 6.43 -4.82 1.36
N LEU A 13 6.70 -3.79 0.55
CA LEU A 13 8.05 -3.26 0.44
C LEU A 13 8.42 -2.30 1.57
N GLY A 14 7.45 -1.87 2.38
CA GLY A 14 7.64 -1.15 3.62
C GLY A 14 6.43 -1.32 4.53
N THR A 15 6.65 -1.21 5.83
CA THR A 15 5.65 -1.55 6.85
C THR A 15 5.61 -0.58 8.02
N GLY A 16 6.34 0.53 7.97
CA GLY A 16 6.39 1.56 9.00
C GLY A 16 5.41 2.70 8.76
N ASN A 17 5.05 3.40 9.83
CA ASN A 17 4.23 4.61 9.77
C ASN A 17 5.06 5.86 9.41
N ALA A 18 4.42 7.04 9.48
CA ALA A 18 5.00 8.36 9.20
C ALA A 18 6.34 8.67 9.89
N PHE A 19 6.65 8.01 11.01
CA PHE A 19 7.85 8.27 11.79
C PHE A 19 9.04 7.36 11.44
N LEU A 20 8.88 6.50 10.44
CA LEU A 20 9.91 5.59 9.95
C LEU A 20 10.58 4.80 11.10
N PRO A 21 9.83 3.94 11.83
CA PRO A 21 10.38 3.20 12.95
C PRO A 21 11.63 2.42 12.57
N GLN A 22 12.51 2.20 13.55
CA GLN A 22 13.79 1.55 13.31
C GLN A 22 13.60 0.22 12.59
N GLY A 23 14.29 0.03 11.47
CA GLY A 23 14.22 -1.17 10.63
C GLY A 23 13.02 -1.26 9.68
N ARG A 24 12.09 -0.29 9.69
CA ARG A 24 10.93 -0.24 8.77
C ARG A 24 10.98 1.00 7.87
N MET A 25 10.74 0.80 6.58
CA MET A 25 10.46 1.87 5.62
C MET A 25 8.97 2.21 5.63
N HIS A 26 8.58 3.39 5.14
CA HIS A 26 7.17 3.78 5.09
C HIS A 26 6.32 2.75 4.33
N ALA A 27 5.09 2.56 4.79
CA ALA A 27 4.16 1.57 4.26
C ALA A 27 3.95 1.74 2.75
N LEU A 28 4.10 0.64 2.01
CA LEU A 28 3.64 0.51 0.63
C LEU A 28 3.51 -0.97 0.24
N ALA A 29 2.62 -1.25 -0.71
CA ALA A 29 2.47 -2.59 -1.28
C ALA A 29 2.67 -2.57 -2.81
N LEU A 30 3.22 -3.66 -3.35
CA LEU A 30 3.38 -3.89 -4.79
C LEU A 30 2.64 -5.17 -5.17
N VAL A 31 1.56 -5.02 -5.91
CA VAL A 31 0.73 -6.14 -6.39
C VAL A 31 1.19 -6.54 -7.79
N ASP A 32 1.51 -7.82 -7.96
CA ASP A 32 2.00 -8.45 -9.19
C ASP A 32 3.10 -7.65 -9.90
N GLY A 33 4.00 -7.06 -9.12
CA GLY A 33 5.15 -6.30 -9.62
C GLY A 33 4.82 -5.02 -10.41
N SER A 34 3.55 -4.63 -10.54
CA SER A 34 3.13 -3.59 -11.50
C SER A 34 2.04 -2.63 -11.01
N VAL A 35 1.38 -2.93 -9.90
CA VAL A 35 0.40 -2.05 -9.25
C VAL A 35 0.97 -1.65 -7.89
N LEU A 36 1.31 -0.38 -7.73
CA LEU A 36 1.82 0.16 -6.47
C LEU A 36 0.69 0.77 -5.66
N VAL A 37 0.58 0.45 -4.37
CA VAL A 37 -0.28 1.16 -3.42
C VAL A 37 0.61 2.09 -2.61
N ASP A 38 0.33 3.38 -2.74
CA ASP A 38 1.06 4.53 -2.21
C ASP A 38 2.49 4.73 -2.77
N THR A 39 3.00 5.94 -2.58
CA THR A 39 4.30 6.42 -3.07
C THR A 39 5.04 7.20 -1.96
N PRO A 40 5.47 6.51 -0.88
CA PRO A 40 6.18 7.15 0.23
C PRO A 40 7.51 7.78 -0.18
N PRO A 41 8.10 8.67 0.66
CA PRO A 41 9.46 9.19 0.45
C PRO A 41 10.53 8.12 0.18
N THR A 42 10.33 6.91 0.73
CA THR A 42 11.26 5.78 0.62
C THR A 42 11.04 4.90 -0.62
N VAL A 43 10.05 5.19 -1.47
CA VAL A 43 9.59 4.32 -2.58
C VAL A 43 10.71 3.81 -3.49
N LEU A 44 11.67 4.66 -3.86
CA LEU A 44 12.75 4.24 -4.76
C LEU A 44 13.73 3.25 -4.09
N ALA A 45 13.99 3.41 -2.79
CA ALA A 45 14.82 2.46 -2.04
C ALA A 45 14.12 1.10 -1.93
N GLN A 46 12.81 1.14 -1.67
CA GLN A 46 11.93 -0.02 -1.53
C GLN A 46 11.89 -0.83 -2.83
N LEU A 47 11.60 -0.19 -3.97
CA LEU A 47 11.60 -0.84 -5.29
C LEU A 47 12.97 -1.43 -5.65
N ARG A 48 14.07 -0.71 -5.39
CA ARG A 48 15.43 -1.21 -5.66
C ARG A 48 15.78 -2.44 -4.81
N ARG A 49 15.35 -2.50 -3.55
CA ARG A 49 15.62 -3.64 -2.65
C ARG A 49 14.96 -4.94 -3.13
N CYS A 50 13.77 -4.86 -3.72
CA CYS A 50 13.11 -6.03 -4.30
C CYS A 50 13.44 -6.26 -5.79
N GLY A 51 14.28 -5.40 -6.39
CA GLY A 51 14.67 -5.50 -7.80
C GLY A 51 13.60 -5.05 -8.79
N ALA A 52 12.53 -4.38 -8.32
CA ALA A 52 11.50 -3.81 -9.18
C ALA A 52 11.98 -2.49 -9.82
N SER A 53 11.65 -2.29 -11.09
CA SER A 53 11.93 -1.05 -11.81
C SER A 53 10.71 -0.12 -11.76
N PRO A 54 10.88 1.18 -11.45
CA PRO A 54 9.79 2.14 -11.58
C PRO A 54 9.16 2.15 -12.97
N GLY A 55 9.91 1.85 -14.03
CA GLY A 55 9.43 1.79 -15.42
C GLY A 55 8.49 0.60 -15.72
N ASP A 56 8.51 -0.44 -14.89
CA ASP A 56 7.62 -1.60 -15.05
C ASP A 56 6.22 -1.38 -14.42
N LEU A 57 6.08 -0.32 -13.61
CA LEU A 57 4.80 0.02 -12.98
C LEU A 57 3.78 0.45 -14.04
N LYS A 58 2.58 -0.10 -13.94
CA LYS A 58 1.41 0.23 -14.77
C LYS A 58 0.42 1.10 -14.02
N HIS A 59 0.29 0.89 -12.72
CA HIS A 59 -0.68 1.56 -11.87
C HIS A 59 -0.07 2.05 -10.55
N VAL A 60 -0.54 3.20 -10.09
CA VAL A 60 -0.36 3.69 -8.72
C VAL A 60 -1.74 3.96 -8.15
N LEU A 61 -2.03 3.40 -6.98
CA LEU A 61 -3.24 3.62 -6.18
C LEU A 61 -2.83 4.47 -4.97
N ILE A 62 -3.41 5.66 -4.80
CA ILE A 62 -3.12 6.52 -3.63
C ILE A 62 -4.25 6.38 -2.61
N THR A 63 -3.92 6.10 -1.35
CA THR A 63 -4.90 5.94 -0.25
C THR A 63 -5.34 7.25 0.36
N HIS A 64 -4.45 8.23 0.53
CA HIS A 64 -4.75 9.54 1.09
C HIS A 64 -3.57 10.52 0.93
N TRP A 65 -3.74 11.78 1.35
CA TRP A 65 -2.79 12.87 1.08
C TRP A 65 -1.65 13.05 2.10
N HIS A 66 -1.47 12.14 3.05
CA HIS A 66 -0.33 12.26 3.97
C HIS A 66 1.02 12.08 3.25
N ALA A 67 2.03 12.72 3.81
CA ALA A 67 3.35 12.83 3.18
C ALA A 67 4.05 11.47 3.07
N ASP A 68 3.93 10.64 4.09
CA ASP A 68 4.44 9.27 4.11
C ASP A 68 3.74 8.34 3.11
N HIS A 69 2.66 8.76 2.44
CA HIS A 69 2.01 8.00 1.38
C HIS A 69 2.20 8.61 -0.01
N THR A 70 2.64 9.86 -0.12
CA THR A 70 2.61 10.60 -1.41
C THR A 70 3.91 11.31 -1.78
N PHE A 71 4.80 11.59 -0.83
CA PHE A 71 5.93 12.51 -1.09
C PHE A 71 7.08 11.87 -1.88
N GLY A 72 7.03 10.57 -2.16
CA GLY A 72 7.91 9.90 -3.10
C GLY A 72 7.50 10.03 -4.55
N PHE A 73 6.26 10.44 -4.85
CA PHE A 73 5.73 10.50 -6.21
C PHE A 73 6.60 11.32 -7.18
N PRO A 74 7.12 12.51 -6.83
CA PRO A 74 8.00 13.26 -7.73
C PRO A 74 9.31 12.51 -8.06
N PHE A 75 9.89 11.82 -7.06
CA PHE A 75 11.10 11.02 -7.27
C PHE A 75 10.81 9.81 -8.16
N LEU A 76 9.65 9.17 -7.99
CA LEU A 76 9.22 8.07 -8.85
C LEU A 76 9.11 8.51 -10.32
N LEU A 77 8.44 9.64 -10.58
CA LEU A 77 8.31 10.18 -11.95
C LEU A 77 9.66 10.61 -12.54
N LEU A 78 10.52 11.24 -11.74
CA LEU A 78 11.85 11.65 -12.17
C LEU A 78 12.71 10.44 -12.57
N GLU A 79 12.68 9.38 -11.76
CA GLU A 79 13.40 8.13 -12.02
C GLU A 79 12.89 7.49 -13.32
N ARG A 80 11.57 7.37 -13.49
CA ARG A 80 10.95 6.88 -14.73
C ARG A 80 11.40 7.70 -15.94
N LYS A 81 11.32 9.02 -15.87
CA LYS A 81 11.64 9.92 -16.98
C LYS A 81 13.08 9.78 -17.45
N TYR A 82 14.05 9.62 -16.55
CA TYR A 82 15.47 9.71 -16.91
C TYR A 82 16.22 8.39 -16.89
N ILE A 83 15.71 7.36 -16.22
CA ILE A 83 16.46 6.12 -15.95
C ILE A 83 15.70 4.90 -16.48
N SER A 84 14.52 4.61 -15.94
CA SER A 84 13.85 3.33 -16.20
C SER A 84 12.92 3.32 -17.43
N ASP A 85 12.39 4.47 -17.84
CA ASP A 85 11.57 4.60 -19.06
C ASP A 85 11.84 5.93 -19.83
N PRO A 86 13.10 6.20 -20.24
CA PRO A 86 13.45 7.45 -20.92
C PRO A 86 12.81 7.57 -22.31
N ASP A 87 12.56 6.44 -22.98
CA ASP A 87 11.97 6.36 -24.31
C ASP A 87 10.43 6.46 -24.30
N PHE A 88 9.82 6.59 -23.12
CA PHE A 88 8.37 6.67 -22.94
C PHE A 88 7.59 5.49 -23.54
N LYS A 89 7.99 4.27 -23.16
CA LYS A 89 7.33 3.04 -23.64
C LYS A 89 6.07 2.71 -22.87
N SER A 90 5.89 3.27 -21.66
CA SER A 90 4.78 2.94 -20.78
C SER A 90 4.11 4.18 -20.18
N VAL A 91 2.79 4.15 -20.16
CA VAL A 91 1.95 5.14 -19.48
C VAL A 91 1.70 4.69 -18.05
N LEU A 92 1.81 5.61 -17.09
CA LEU A 92 1.50 5.33 -15.69
C LEU A 92 0.06 5.75 -15.37
N ASN A 93 -0.79 4.81 -14.95
CA ASN A 93 -2.15 5.11 -14.52
C ASN A 93 -2.14 5.42 -13.02
N VAL A 94 -2.51 6.65 -12.65
CA VAL A 94 -2.58 7.07 -11.24
C VAL A 94 -4.04 7.19 -10.84
N HIS A 95 -4.45 6.35 -9.91
CA HIS A 95 -5.78 6.30 -9.36
C HIS A 95 -5.80 7.01 -8.01
N LEU A 96 -6.59 8.06 -7.90
CA LEU A 96 -6.65 8.93 -6.73
C LEU A 96 -8.06 9.52 -6.58
N ARG A 97 -8.39 10.22 -5.48
CA ARG A 97 -9.68 10.93 -5.36
C ARG A 97 -9.59 12.38 -5.87
N PRO A 98 -10.73 13.04 -6.16
CA PRO A 98 -10.75 14.40 -6.71
C PRO A 98 -9.83 15.38 -5.97
N GLY A 99 -9.06 16.16 -6.73
CA GLY A 99 -8.04 17.09 -6.19
C GLY A 99 -6.63 16.49 -6.11
N GLY A 100 -6.48 15.17 -6.14
CA GLY A 100 -5.17 14.52 -6.09
C GLY A 100 -4.26 14.84 -7.28
N ARG A 101 -4.82 15.07 -8.48
CA ARG A 101 -4.04 15.51 -9.65
C ARG A 101 -3.36 16.86 -9.40
N GLU A 102 -4.09 17.81 -8.82
CA GLU A 102 -3.54 19.12 -8.46
C GLU A 102 -2.47 18.98 -7.37
N PHE A 103 -2.78 18.22 -6.31
CA PHE A 103 -1.85 17.99 -5.20
C PHE A 103 -0.52 17.38 -5.65
N LEU A 104 -0.56 16.23 -6.36
CA LEU A 104 0.64 15.54 -6.84
C LEU A 104 1.36 16.35 -7.93
N GLY A 105 0.60 17.03 -8.79
CA GLY A 105 1.16 17.90 -9.82
C GLY A 105 1.92 19.08 -9.21
N ASP A 106 1.38 19.71 -8.17
CA ASP A 106 2.04 20.81 -7.47
C ASP A 106 3.24 20.36 -6.65
N LEU A 107 3.17 19.18 -6.05
CA LEU A 107 4.32 18.57 -5.40
C LEU A 107 5.46 18.35 -6.41
N CYS A 108 5.16 17.84 -7.60
CA CYS A 108 6.13 17.67 -8.68
C CYS A 108 6.74 19.01 -9.15
N LYS A 109 5.91 20.03 -9.39
CA LYS A 109 6.37 21.38 -9.79
C LYS A 109 7.27 22.02 -8.74
N LYS A 110 6.97 21.83 -7.45
CA LYS A 110 7.78 22.36 -6.34
C LYS A 110 9.09 21.58 -6.16
N GLY A 111 9.03 20.25 -6.26
CA GLY A 111 10.18 19.38 -6.05
C GLY A 111 11.18 19.41 -7.21
N PHE A 112 10.70 19.47 -8.45
CA PHE A 112 11.53 19.46 -9.66
C PHE A 112 10.99 20.44 -10.72
N PRO A 113 11.10 21.77 -10.49
CA PRO A 113 10.56 22.78 -11.39
C PRO A 113 11.08 22.61 -12.83
N GLY A 114 10.16 22.58 -13.81
CA GLY A 114 10.47 22.46 -15.23
C GLY A 114 10.95 21.07 -15.67
N SER A 115 10.90 20.07 -14.80
CA SER A 115 11.38 18.72 -15.11
C SER A 115 10.28 17.68 -15.32
N LEU A 116 9.10 17.85 -14.72
CA LEU A 116 8.08 16.79 -14.62
C LEU A 116 6.74 17.15 -15.25
N GLU A 117 6.54 18.40 -15.66
CA GLU A 117 5.27 18.92 -16.18
C GLU A 117 4.82 18.16 -17.44
N GLU A 118 5.72 17.97 -18.41
CA GLU A 118 5.46 17.12 -19.59
C GLU A 118 5.08 15.69 -19.19
N SER A 119 5.72 15.12 -18.16
CA SER A 119 5.41 13.76 -17.70
C SER A 119 4.02 13.67 -17.06
N LEU A 120 3.60 14.68 -16.30
CA LEU A 120 2.27 14.74 -15.71
C LEU A 120 1.16 14.86 -16.77
N ASP A 121 1.44 15.56 -17.87
CA ASP A 121 0.45 15.84 -18.92
C ASP A 121 0.39 14.74 -19.98
N GLU A 122 1.53 14.15 -20.35
CA GLU A 122 1.61 13.21 -21.47
C GLU A 122 1.82 11.76 -21.05
N ARG A 123 2.37 11.52 -19.85
CA ARG A 123 2.84 10.19 -19.42
C ARG A 123 2.07 9.60 -18.24
N VAL A 124 1.18 10.39 -17.64
CA VAL A 124 0.30 9.96 -16.55
C VAL A 124 -1.15 10.04 -16.99
N LEU A 125 -1.89 8.94 -16.80
CA LEU A 125 -3.35 8.93 -16.91
C LEU A 125 -3.96 8.99 -15.52
N TRP A 126 -4.81 9.97 -15.31
CA TRP A 126 -5.45 10.23 -14.02
C TRP A 126 -6.83 9.59 -13.97
N SER A 127 -7.10 8.80 -12.93
CA SER A 127 -8.38 8.17 -12.68
C SER A 127 -8.91 8.58 -11.32
N GLU A 128 -10.05 9.28 -11.31
CA GLU A 128 -10.77 9.70 -10.10
C GLU A 128 -11.95 8.77 -9.76
N SER A 129 -11.97 7.56 -10.36
CA SER A 129 -13.08 6.62 -10.17
C SER A 129 -13.02 5.94 -8.80
N GLU A 130 -14.20 5.79 -8.18
CA GLU A 130 -14.36 5.06 -6.92
C GLU A 130 -14.24 3.54 -7.12
N ALA A 131 -14.38 3.03 -8.35
CA ALA A 131 -14.11 1.64 -8.70
C ALA A 131 -13.66 1.52 -10.16
N GLY A 132 -12.90 0.47 -10.48
CA GLY A 132 -12.46 0.24 -11.86
C GLY A 132 -11.56 -0.99 -12.02
N SER A 133 -11.34 -1.39 -13.27
CA SER A 133 -10.34 -2.40 -13.62
C SER A 133 -8.95 -1.78 -13.72
N LEU A 134 -7.93 -2.51 -13.28
CA LEU A 134 -6.52 -2.16 -13.48
C LEU A 134 -6.06 -2.77 -14.81
N GLU A 135 -6.21 -2.01 -15.89
CA GLU A 135 -5.98 -2.48 -17.26
C GLU A 135 -4.60 -3.14 -17.47
N GLY A 136 -4.59 -4.31 -18.10
CA GLY A 136 -3.34 -5.06 -18.31
C GLY A 136 -2.87 -5.83 -17.07
N THR A 137 -3.73 -6.01 -16.09
CA THR A 137 -3.58 -6.91 -14.93
C THR A 137 -4.85 -7.76 -14.75
N ASP A 138 -4.83 -8.71 -13.82
CA ASP A 138 -6.00 -9.52 -13.43
C ASP A 138 -6.82 -8.90 -12.27
N TRP A 139 -6.55 -7.63 -11.93
CA TRP A 139 -7.12 -6.96 -10.77
C TRP A 139 -8.12 -5.86 -11.13
N SER A 140 -9.12 -5.70 -10.27
CA SER A 140 -9.95 -4.51 -10.17
C SER A 140 -9.93 -3.98 -8.73
N PHE A 141 -10.45 -2.77 -8.54
CA PHE A 141 -10.54 -2.15 -7.23
C PHE A 141 -11.90 -1.50 -6.99
N GLU A 142 -12.25 -1.39 -5.71
CA GLU A 142 -13.31 -0.54 -5.18
C GLU A 142 -12.73 0.25 -3.99
N ARG A 143 -12.92 1.57 -3.96
CA ARG A 143 -12.57 2.42 -2.83
C ARG A 143 -13.67 2.39 -1.78
N PHE A 144 -13.29 2.61 -0.54
CA PHE A 144 -14.25 2.76 0.55
C PHE A 144 -13.74 3.72 1.60
N ALA A 145 -14.67 4.43 2.24
CA ALA A 145 -14.34 5.41 3.26
C ALA A 145 -13.78 4.74 4.51
N VAL A 146 -12.80 5.38 5.12
CA VAL A 146 -12.19 4.93 6.37
C VAL A 146 -12.18 6.05 7.40
N LYS A 147 -11.83 5.74 8.65
CA LYS A 147 -11.90 6.70 9.75
C LYS A 147 -10.54 7.28 10.05
N HIS A 148 -10.19 8.35 9.35
CA HIS A 148 -8.92 9.06 9.52
C HIS A 148 -9.12 10.58 9.35
N VAL A 149 -8.05 11.38 9.27
CA VAL A 149 -8.10 12.85 9.15
C VAL A 149 -8.80 13.23 7.84
N GLU A 150 -10.01 13.79 7.93
CA GLU A 150 -10.89 14.03 6.77
C GLU A 150 -10.24 14.92 5.69
N GLU A 151 -9.41 15.88 6.10
CA GLU A 151 -8.67 16.78 5.22
C GLU A 151 -7.67 16.06 4.30
N THR A 152 -7.33 14.82 4.62
CA THR A 152 -6.44 13.97 3.81
C THR A 152 -7.18 13.10 2.80
N ASP A 153 -8.51 13.18 2.77
CA ASP A 153 -9.39 12.36 1.95
C ASP A 153 -9.14 10.84 2.05
N PRO A 154 -9.21 10.26 3.25
CA PRO A 154 -8.72 8.91 3.50
C PRO A 154 -9.69 7.84 3.02
N HIS A 155 -9.14 6.81 2.38
CA HIS A 155 -9.90 5.66 1.91
C HIS A 155 -9.03 4.40 1.81
N GLY A 156 -9.68 3.25 1.87
CA GLY A 156 -9.08 1.96 1.58
C GLY A 156 -9.39 1.49 0.16
N TYR A 157 -8.76 0.39 -0.24
CA TYR A 157 -9.01 -0.33 -1.49
C TYR A 157 -9.38 -1.78 -1.21
N GLU A 158 -10.52 -2.22 -1.73
CA GLU A 158 -10.81 -3.63 -1.93
C GLU A 158 -10.30 -4.05 -3.30
N LEU A 159 -9.19 -4.78 -3.33
CA LEU A 159 -8.60 -5.33 -4.55
C LEU A 159 -9.20 -6.70 -4.83
N ILE A 160 -9.69 -6.88 -6.04
CA ILE A 160 -10.44 -8.06 -6.47
C ILE A 160 -9.71 -8.67 -7.67
N HIS A 161 -9.18 -9.87 -7.48
CA HIS A 161 -8.53 -10.63 -8.54
C HIS A 161 -9.59 -11.37 -9.38
N SER A 162 -9.29 -11.63 -10.66
CA SER A 162 -10.18 -12.33 -11.61
C SER A 162 -10.58 -13.75 -11.18
N SER A 163 -9.81 -14.37 -10.29
CA SER A 163 -10.13 -15.66 -9.66
C SER A 163 -11.19 -15.58 -8.54
N GLY A 164 -11.54 -14.38 -8.11
CA GLY A 164 -12.43 -14.13 -6.98
C GLY A 164 -11.71 -13.90 -5.64
N PHE A 165 -10.37 -13.98 -5.60
CA PHE A 165 -9.59 -13.58 -4.43
C PHE A 165 -9.76 -12.08 -4.13
N ARG A 166 -9.95 -11.75 -2.85
CA ARG A 166 -10.19 -10.40 -2.35
C ARG A 166 -9.21 -10.04 -1.25
N PHE A 167 -8.53 -8.92 -1.45
CA PHE A 167 -7.56 -8.33 -0.54
C PHE A 167 -8.02 -6.92 -0.15
N LEU A 168 -8.22 -6.69 1.14
CA LEU A 168 -8.64 -5.39 1.66
C LEU A 168 -7.42 -4.63 2.17
N HIS A 169 -7.03 -3.56 1.49
CA HIS A 169 -6.02 -2.61 1.95
C HIS A 169 -6.70 -1.42 2.62
N CYS A 170 -6.63 -1.31 3.94
CA CYS A 170 -7.42 -0.30 4.66
C CYS A 170 -6.84 1.12 4.57
N GLY A 171 -5.57 1.28 4.17
CA GLY A 171 -4.89 2.57 4.34
C GLY A 171 -4.79 2.93 5.83
N ASP A 172 -4.64 4.22 6.11
CA ASP A 172 -4.67 4.72 7.49
C ASP A 172 -6.11 4.89 7.94
N SER A 173 -6.43 4.34 9.11
CA SER A 173 -7.75 4.36 9.71
C SER A 173 -7.69 3.96 11.17
N GLY A 174 -8.60 4.49 11.98
CA GLY A 174 -9.02 3.84 13.21
C GLY A 174 -10.13 2.81 12.95
N PRO A 175 -10.65 2.15 13.98
CA PRO A 175 -11.74 1.19 13.84
C PRO A 175 -13.00 1.83 13.25
N CYS A 176 -13.59 1.21 12.21
CA CYS A 176 -14.85 1.66 11.61
C CYS A 176 -15.68 0.50 11.04
N GLU A 177 -16.98 0.73 10.95
CA GLU A 177 -17.97 -0.27 10.51
C GLU A 177 -17.73 -0.76 9.07
N GLU A 178 -17.33 0.14 8.16
CA GLU A 178 -17.08 -0.20 6.75
C GLU A 178 -15.96 -1.24 6.58
N ILE A 179 -14.89 -1.16 7.39
CA ILE A 179 -13.81 -2.17 7.40
C ILE A 179 -14.38 -3.50 7.90
N ASP A 180 -15.13 -3.50 9.01
CA ASP A 180 -15.74 -4.70 9.59
C ASP A 180 -16.71 -5.38 8.59
N GLU A 181 -17.53 -4.62 7.85
CA GLU A 181 -18.46 -5.17 6.85
C GLU A 181 -17.73 -5.82 5.67
N ARG A 182 -16.67 -5.18 5.15
CA ARG A 182 -15.89 -5.70 4.01
C ARG A 182 -15.01 -6.88 4.38
N ALA A 183 -14.51 -6.91 5.61
CA ALA A 183 -13.67 -8.00 6.11
C ALA A 183 -14.36 -9.36 5.96
N GLY A 184 -15.68 -9.42 6.17
CA GLY A 184 -16.47 -10.65 6.07
C GLY A 184 -16.53 -11.28 4.67
N ARG A 185 -16.13 -10.56 3.61
CA ARG A 185 -16.04 -11.09 2.23
C ARG A 185 -14.62 -11.20 1.69
N CYS A 186 -13.62 -10.74 2.44
CA CYS A 186 -12.22 -10.76 2.02
C CYS A 186 -11.49 -11.96 2.60
N GLN A 187 -10.55 -12.53 1.84
CA GLN A 187 -9.71 -13.61 2.35
C GLN A 187 -8.57 -13.05 3.21
N VAL A 188 -8.11 -11.85 2.88
CA VAL A 188 -7.01 -11.16 3.57
C VAL A 188 -7.38 -9.70 3.78
N VAL A 189 -7.09 -9.21 4.99
CA VAL A 189 -7.22 -7.79 5.34
C VAL A 189 -5.86 -7.30 5.83
N LEU A 190 -5.39 -6.19 5.24
CA LEU A 190 -4.22 -5.45 5.67
C LEU A 190 -4.67 -4.23 6.48
N LEU A 191 -4.50 -4.31 7.79
CA LEU A 191 -4.77 -3.24 8.74
C LEU A 191 -3.50 -2.45 9.06
N GLU A 192 -3.64 -1.14 9.25
CA GLU A 192 -2.62 -0.36 9.92
C GLU A 192 -2.54 -0.68 11.43
N MET A 193 -1.43 -0.34 12.06
CA MET A 193 -1.29 -0.29 13.51
C MET A 193 -0.35 0.86 13.86
N GLY A 194 -0.83 2.09 13.62
CA GLY A 194 -0.03 3.31 13.61
C GLY A 194 0.36 3.83 14.99
N ILE A 195 -0.25 3.32 16.08
CA ILE A 195 -0.03 3.82 17.45
C ILE A 195 -0.11 2.71 18.52
N PRO A 196 0.57 2.86 19.68
CA PRO A 196 0.44 1.95 20.81
C PRO A 196 -0.85 2.17 21.61
N ASP A 197 -1.28 1.18 22.39
CA ASP A 197 -2.52 1.22 23.19
C ASP A 197 -2.64 2.41 24.16
N PHE A 198 -1.51 2.96 24.62
CA PHE A 198 -1.52 4.10 25.55
C PHE A 198 -1.69 5.47 24.86
N VAL A 199 -1.76 5.51 23.53
CA VAL A 199 -2.07 6.71 22.75
C VAL A 199 -3.55 6.67 22.38
N GLU A 200 -4.30 7.67 22.81
CA GLU A 200 -5.71 7.81 22.45
C GLU A 200 -5.85 8.55 21.11
N SER A 201 -6.29 7.84 20.07
CA SER A 201 -6.69 8.45 18.81
C SER A 201 -7.80 7.62 18.16
N PRO A 202 -8.84 8.26 17.61
CA PRO A 202 -9.88 7.55 16.86
C PRO A 202 -9.48 7.28 15.41
N HIS A 203 -8.28 7.70 14.98
CA HIS A 203 -7.84 7.76 13.58
C HIS A 203 -6.77 6.73 13.20
N HIS A 204 -6.30 5.94 14.15
CA HIS A 204 -5.33 4.86 13.92
C HIS A 204 -5.74 3.64 14.74
N HIS A 205 -5.37 2.44 14.29
CA HIS A 205 -5.60 1.23 15.07
C HIS A 205 -4.47 1.06 16.11
N THR A 206 -4.86 0.64 17.31
CA THR A 206 -3.95 0.16 18.36
C THR A 206 -3.78 -1.37 18.28
N PRO A 207 -2.78 -1.95 18.97
CA PRO A 207 -2.69 -3.41 19.15
C PRO A 207 -4.01 -4.04 19.64
N SER A 208 -4.67 -3.42 20.61
CA SER A 208 -5.96 -3.91 21.14
C SER A 208 -7.07 -3.86 20.10
N ASP A 209 -7.09 -2.84 19.24
CA ASP A 209 -8.07 -2.75 18.16
C ASP A 209 -7.88 -3.85 17.12
N VAL A 210 -6.62 -4.12 16.73
CA VAL A 210 -6.27 -5.20 15.80
C VAL A 210 -6.65 -6.56 16.37
N VAL A 211 -6.40 -6.81 17.66
CA VAL A 211 -6.83 -8.04 18.34
C VAL A 211 -8.34 -8.17 18.30
N ALA A 212 -9.07 -7.13 18.72
CA ALA A 212 -10.53 -7.14 18.73
C ALA A 212 -11.11 -7.35 17.31
N PHE A 213 -10.48 -6.78 16.29
CA PHE A 213 -10.87 -7.01 14.89
C PHE A 213 -10.66 -8.48 14.48
N SER A 214 -9.49 -9.07 14.76
CA SER A 214 -9.22 -10.47 14.43
C SER A 214 -10.17 -11.44 15.12
N GLU A 215 -10.58 -11.15 16.36
CA GLU A 215 -11.58 -11.96 17.09
C GLU A 215 -12.97 -11.91 16.44
N ARG A 216 -13.36 -10.77 15.85
CA ARG A 216 -14.62 -10.64 15.10
C ARG A 216 -14.58 -11.31 13.73
N HIS A 217 -13.39 -11.45 13.14
CA HIS A 217 -13.19 -12.00 11.78
C HIS A 217 -12.28 -13.24 11.78
N PRO A 218 -12.66 -14.35 12.46
CA PRO A 218 -11.79 -15.52 12.65
C PRO A 218 -11.49 -16.31 11.36
N HIS A 219 -12.18 -16.01 10.26
CA HIS A 219 -12.00 -16.66 8.95
C HIS A 219 -11.12 -15.86 7.99
N THR A 220 -10.72 -14.65 8.39
CA THR A 220 -9.94 -13.72 7.57
C THR A 220 -8.49 -13.74 8.04
N LEU A 221 -7.54 -13.83 7.11
CA LEU A 221 -6.13 -13.63 7.44
C LEU A 221 -5.89 -12.15 7.69
N VAL A 222 -5.53 -11.78 8.91
CA VAL A 222 -5.24 -10.39 9.30
C VAL A 222 -3.74 -10.15 9.22
N LEU A 223 -3.35 -9.21 8.36
CA LEU A 223 -1.99 -8.71 8.22
C LEU A 223 -1.92 -7.30 8.81
N VAL A 224 -0.81 -6.98 9.48
CA VAL A 224 -0.59 -5.67 10.12
C VAL A 224 0.60 -4.96 9.48
N THR A 225 0.35 -3.76 8.95
CA THR A 225 1.34 -2.83 8.38
C THR A 225 1.29 -1.48 9.09
N HIS A 226 1.98 -0.46 8.54
CA HIS A 226 2.02 0.92 9.05
C HIS A 226 2.23 0.93 10.56
N ASN A 227 3.20 0.15 10.99
CA ASN A 227 3.42 -0.20 12.37
C ASN A 227 4.17 0.95 13.06
N TYR A 228 3.83 1.27 14.31
CA TYR A 228 4.58 2.21 15.14
C TYR A 228 5.85 1.61 15.74
N SER A 229 5.91 0.28 15.85
CA SER A 229 7.01 -0.43 16.49
C SER A 229 8.18 -0.66 15.54
N SER A 230 9.36 -0.85 16.12
CA SER A 230 10.57 -1.22 15.37
C SER A 230 10.40 -2.58 14.67
N ALA A 231 11.24 -2.84 13.67
CA ALA A 231 11.31 -4.13 13.01
C ALA A 231 11.90 -5.21 13.93
N LYS A 232 11.66 -6.47 13.58
CA LYS A 232 12.17 -7.61 14.34
C LYS A 232 13.71 -7.60 14.39
N GLY A 233 14.25 -7.74 15.61
CA GLY A 233 15.70 -7.79 15.85
C GLY A 233 16.34 -6.44 16.15
N GLU A 234 15.58 -5.34 16.06
CA GLU A 234 16.06 -4.02 16.45
C GLU A 234 16.07 -3.86 17.98
N GLU A 235 17.18 -3.36 18.53
CA GLU A 235 17.37 -3.18 19.98
C GLU A 235 16.85 -1.82 20.51
N SER A 236 16.44 -0.93 19.60
CA SER A 236 16.01 0.44 19.91
C SER A 236 14.67 0.79 19.27
N GLY A 237 13.99 1.78 19.81
CA GLY A 237 12.63 2.18 19.42
C GLY A 237 11.54 1.46 20.21
N PHE A 238 10.30 1.51 19.73
CA PHE A 238 9.19 0.85 20.40
C PHE A 238 9.23 -0.66 20.13
N PRO A 239 9.08 -1.51 21.16
CA PRO A 239 9.08 -2.95 20.96
C PRO A 239 7.84 -3.39 20.17
N ILE A 240 8.00 -4.45 19.38
CA ILE A 240 6.89 -5.11 18.69
C ILE A 240 5.88 -5.61 19.74
N PRO A 241 4.58 -5.26 19.62
CA PRO A 241 3.57 -5.76 20.55
C PRO A 241 3.35 -7.27 20.36
N GLU A 242 3.06 -7.96 21.47
CA GLU A 242 2.66 -9.37 21.42
C GLU A 242 1.22 -9.48 20.92
N LEU A 243 1.04 -10.02 19.70
CA LEU A 243 -0.27 -10.29 19.11
C LEU A 243 -0.56 -11.80 19.03
N PRO A 244 -1.85 -12.22 19.05
CA PRO A 244 -2.24 -13.59 18.77
C PRO A 244 -1.68 -14.14 17.46
N LYS A 245 -1.41 -15.45 17.42
CA LYS A 245 -0.85 -16.11 16.22
C LYS A 245 -1.73 -16.06 14.97
N SER A 246 -3.01 -15.70 15.12
CA SER A 246 -3.94 -15.48 14.00
C SER A 246 -3.64 -14.18 13.24
N ILE A 247 -2.87 -13.27 13.84
CA ILE A 247 -2.48 -11.99 13.25
C ILE A 247 -1.02 -12.06 12.84
N VAL A 248 -0.71 -11.66 11.61
CA VAL A 248 0.65 -11.59 11.09
C VAL A 248 1.09 -10.13 11.05
N GLN A 249 2.07 -9.78 11.90
CA GLN A 249 2.78 -8.51 11.77
C GLN A 249 3.83 -8.66 10.68
N ILE A 250 3.60 -8.03 9.54
CA ILE A 250 4.48 -8.14 8.38
C ILE A 250 5.69 -7.22 8.54
N GLU A 251 6.79 -7.59 7.91
CA GLU A 251 8.05 -6.85 7.85
C GLU A 251 8.37 -6.43 6.41
N ASP A 252 9.30 -5.48 6.28
CA ASP A 252 9.78 -5.02 4.97
C ASP A 252 10.34 -6.16 4.12
N GLY A 253 9.70 -6.40 2.98
CA GLY A 253 10.05 -7.43 2.00
C GLY A 253 9.27 -8.74 2.15
N ASP A 254 8.41 -8.87 3.17
CA ASP A 254 7.46 -9.97 3.23
C ASP A 254 6.53 -9.96 2.02
N SER A 255 5.99 -11.13 1.67
CA SER A 255 5.09 -11.25 0.53
C SER A 255 3.93 -12.21 0.82
N LEU A 256 2.75 -11.86 0.34
CA LEU A 256 1.60 -12.74 0.27
C LEU A 256 1.59 -13.44 -1.09
N ILE A 257 1.55 -14.77 -1.09
CA ILE A 257 1.47 -15.60 -2.28
C ILE A 257 0.10 -16.25 -2.33
N ILE A 258 -0.56 -16.15 -3.48
CA ILE A 258 -1.80 -16.84 -3.77
C ILE A 258 -1.53 -17.83 -4.90
N ASP A 259 -1.62 -19.12 -4.59
CA ASP A 259 -1.34 -20.19 -5.55
C ASP A 259 -2.55 -20.47 -6.46
N SER A 260 -2.31 -21.19 -7.57
CA SER A 260 -3.37 -21.48 -8.55
C SER A 260 -4.51 -22.35 -8.02
N ASP A 261 -4.31 -23.05 -6.90
CA ASP A 261 -5.37 -23.80 -6.21
C ASP A 261 -6.17 -22.95 -5.21
N GLY A 262 -5.86 -21.65 -5.12
CA GLY A 262 -6.48 -20.70 -4.21
C GLY A 262 -5.90 -20.71 -2.79
N SER A 263 -4.88 -21.54 -2.52
CA SER A 263 -4.18 -21.49 -1.24
C SER A 263 -3.39 -20.19 -1.08
N ILE A 264 -3.32 -19.72 0.17
CA ILE A 264 -2.71 -18.45 0.54
C ILE A 264 -1.57 -18.75 1.51
N SER A 265 -0.39 -18.19 1.25
CA SER A 265 0.77 -18.34 2.13
C SER A 265 1.58 -17.05 2.25
N MET A 266 2.22 -16.87 3.39
CA MET A 266 3.18 -15.78 3.61
C MET A 266 4.60 -16.27 3.32
N GLN A 267 5.31 -15.56 2.46
CA GLN A 267 6.75 -15.68 2.28
C GLN A 267 7.42 -14.61 3.14
N ILE A 268 8.03 -15.04 4.25
CA ILE A 268 8.70 -14.14 5.19
C ILE A 268 10.13 -13.86 4.71
N ASN A 269 10.48 -12.59 4.58
CA ASN A 269 11.83 -12.17 4.23
C ASN A 269 12.76 -12.40 5.43
N SER A 270 13.85 -13.12 5.21
CA SER A 270 14.78 -13.56 6.26
C SER A 270 15.98 -12.64 6.40
#